data_AF-A0A1X4HTZ6-F1
#
_entry.id   AF-A0A1X4HTZ6-F1
#
_cell.length_a   1.000
_cell.length_b   1.000
_cell.length_c   1.000
_cell.angle_alpha   90.00
_cell.angle_beta   90.00
_cell.angle_gamma   90.00
#
_symmetry.space_group_name_H-M   'P 1'
#
loop_
_entity.id
_entity.type
_entity.pdbx_description
1 polymer ?
#
loop_
_entity_poly.entity_id
_entity_poly.type
_entity_poly.pdbx_seq_one_letter_code
_entity_poly.pdbx_strand_id
1 'polypeptide(L)'
;QRSEASEKLKDLSATRTELGKKKKEVQSKLSSAQKLLNPLTAAEKQQLAQEESRATRTSEREALDVKVPAGSGRAAAAFAAAQSKLGTPYVYGATGPSSFDCSGLTSWAYAQAGVGISRTSEAQTNDGTRIYSVSQLKVGDLVFFFNDLHHVGLYAGNGQIIHAPRTGTVVRYESMNTIGGPFMFGVRV
;
A
#
# COMPACT_ATOMS: atom_id res chain seq x y z
N GLN A 1 -28.80 2.94 33.88
CA GLN A 1 -29.37 3.58 32.68
C GLN A 1 -29.05 5.09 32.54
N ARG A 2 -29.44 6.01 33.45
CA ARG A 2 -29.06 7.46 33.31
C ARG A 2 -27.56 7.75 33.50
N SER A 3 -26.86 6.96 34.32
CA SER A 3 -25.41 7.12 34.57
C SER A 3 -24.55 6.70 33.37
N GLU A 4 -24.84 5.55 32.74
CA GLU A 4 -24.12 5.08 31.54
C GLU A 4 -24.28 6.00 30.32
N ALA A 5 -25.45 6.63 30.16
CA ALA A 5 -25.68 7.62 29.10
C ALA A 5 -24.83 8.89 29.30
N SER A 6 -24.59 9.29 30.55
CA SER A 6 -23.77 10.45 30.90
C SER A 6 -22.28 10.19 30.66
N GLU A 7 -21.80 8.98 30.95
CA GLU A 7 -20.41 8.59 30.68
C GLU A 7 -20.11 8.50 29.18
N LYS A 8 -20.99 7.86 28.40
CA LYS A 8 -20.84 7.80 26.94
C LYS A 8 -20.82 9.18 26.28
N LEU A 9 -21.59 10.14 26.79
CA LEU A 9 -21.58 11.53 26.31
C LEU A 9 -20.26 12.25 26.63
N LYS A 10 -19.68 12.00 27.81
CA LYS A 10 -18.36 12.53 28.18
C LYS A 10 -17.27 11.97 27.27
N ASP A 11 -17.27 10.67 27.01
CA ASP A 11 -16.30 10.03 26.10
C ASP A 11 -16.41 10.52 24.66
N LEU A 12 -17.63 10.74 24.16
CA LEU A 12 -17.88 11.34 22.85
C LEU A 12 -17.37 12.79 22.77
N SER A 13 -17.54 13.56 23.85
CA SER A 13 -17.07 14.94 23.92
C SER A 13 -15.53 15.03 23.94
N ALA A 14 -14.88 14.10 24.67
CA ALA A 14 -13.43 13.98 24.72
C ALA A 14 -12.86 13.55 23.35
N THR A 15 -13.49 12.55 22.73
CA THR A 15 -13.11 12.06 21.39
C THR A 15 -13.23 13.15 20.33
N ARG A 16 -14.32 13.93 20.34
CA ARG A 16 -14.52 15.05 19.42
C ARG A 16 -13.46 16.15 19.61
N THR A 17 -13.04 16.39 20.84
CA THR A 17 -12.00 17.36 21.17
C THR A 17 -10.64 16.90 20.64
N GLU A 18 -10.27 15.64 20.85
CA GLU A 18 -9.03 15.06 20.33
C GLU A 18 -9.00 15.00 18.80
N LEU A 19 -10.12 14.66 18.15
CA LEU A 19 -10.23 14.68 16.70
C LEU A 19 -10.07 16.10 16.14
N GLY A 20 -10.59 17.10 16.84
CA GLY A 20 -10.40 18.51 16.51
C GLY A 20 -8.93 18.95 16.58
N LYS A 21 -8.19 18.50 17.60
CA LYS A 21 -6.75 18.76 17.74
C LYS A 21 -5.95 18.09 16.62
N LYS A 22 -6.18 16.79 16.36
CA LYS A 22 -5.50 16.04 15.30
C LYS A 22 -5.80 16.60 13.91
N LYS A 23 -7.03 17.05 13.63
CA LYS A 23 -7.38 17.71 12.36
C LYS A 23 -6.58 19.00 12.15
N LYS A 24 -6.44 19.83 13.19
CA LYS A 24 -5.64 21.06 13.13
C LYS A 24 -4.16 20.75 12.89
N GLU A 25 -3.63 19.71 13.54
CA GLU A 25 -2.24 19.28 13.34
C GLU A 25 -1.99 18.79 11.90
N VAL A 26 -2.90 17.98 11.35
CA VAL A 26 -2.82 17.52 9.96
C VAL A 26 -2.94 18.69 8.99
N GLN A 27 -3.86 19.64 9.21
CA GLN A 27 -3.98 20.83 8.38
C GLN A 27 -2.72 21.71 8.42
N SER A 28 -2.11 21.87 9.60
CA SER A 28 -0.84 22.58 9.74
C SER A 28 0.27 21.89 8.95
N LYS A 29 0.43 20.58 9.11
CA LYS A 29 1.41 19.77 8.36
C LYS A 29 1.17 19.81 6.84
N LEU A 30 -0.08 19.79 6.40
CA LEU A 30 -0.46 19.88 4.98
C LEU A 30 -0.13 21.27 4.43
N SER A 31 -0.37 22.34 5.20
CA SER A 31 0.02 23.69 4.80
C SER A 31 1.53 23.88 4.70
N SER A 32 2.30 23.26 5.62
CA SER A 32 3.77 23.27 5.57
C SER A 32 4.29 22.47 4.39
N ALA A 33 3.72 21.29 4.12
CA ALA A 33 4.06 20.50 2.94
C ALA A 33 3.73 21.25 1.65
N GLN A 34 2.57 21.90 1.57
CA GLN A 34 2.17 22.72 0.42
C GLN A 34 3.12 23.91 0.20
N LYS A 35 3.56 24.57 1.28
CA LYS A 35 4.55 25.67 1.22
C LYS A 35 5.93 25.21 0.80
N LEU A 36 6.33 23.99 1.15
CA LEU A 36 7.58 23.36 0.70
C LEU A 36 7.50 22.89 -0.77
N LEU A 37 6.30 22.57 -1.27
CA LEU A 37 6.05 22.15 -2.65
C LEU A 37 5.85 23.32 -3.62
N ASN A 38 5.39 24.48 -3.14
CA ASN A 38 5.13 25.65 -3.97
C ASN A 38 6.37 26.39 -4.56
N PRO A 39 7.62 26.26 -4.07
CA PRO A 39 8.75 26.90 -4.73
C PRO A 39 9.33 26.08 -5.89
N LEU A 40 8.81 24.89 -6.21
CA LEU A 40 9.22 24.15 -7.41
C LEU A 40 8.67 24.83 -8.66
N THR A 41 9.51 25.67 -9.26
CA THR A 41 9.23 26.30 -10.55
C THR A 41 9.03 25.23 -11.63
N ALA A 42 8.29 25.57 -12.70
CA ALA A 42 8.11 24.66 -13.83
C ALA A 42 9.45 24.18 -14.43
N ALA A 43 10.52 24.97 -14.26
CA ALA A 43 11.88 24.63 -14.65
C ALA A 43 12.49 23.49 -13.79
N GLU A 44 12.25 23.47 -12.48
CA GLU A 44 12.73 22.40 -11.59
C GLU A 44 11.94 21.11 -11.77
N LYS A 45 10.63 21.20 -12.07
CA LYS A 45 9.84 20.01 -12.49
C LYS A 45 10.32 19.44 -13.82
N GLN A 46 10.77 20.28 -14.75
CA GLN A 46 11.38 19.81 -16.00
C GLN A 46 12.77 19.23 -15.77
N GLN A 47 13.57 19.76 -14.85
CA GLN A 47 14.86 19.17 -14.47
C GLN A 47 14.67 17.81 -13.78
N LEU A 48 13.71 17.68 -12.86
CA LEU A 48 13.35 16.39 -12.25
C LEU A 48 12.83 15.40 -13.29
N ALA A 49 11.99 15.82 -14.24
CA ALA A 49 11.53 14.95 -15.33
C ALA A 49 12.68 14.54 -16.28
N GLN A 50 13.66 15.42 -16.49
CA GLN A 50 14.86 15.11 -17.27
C GLN A 50 15.83 14.20 -16.51
N GLU A 51 15.96 14.37 -15.19
CA GLU A 51 16.70 13.47 -14.30
C GLU A 51 16.01 12.12 -14.18
N GLU A 52 14.68 12.05 -14.09
CA GLU A 52 13.88 10.82 -14.18
C GLU A 52 14.03 10.15 -15.55
N SER A 53 14.12 10.92 -16.65
CA SER A 53 14.39 10.41 -18.01
C SER A 53 15.83 9.90 -18.22
N ARG A 54 16.78 10.42 -17.43
CA ARG A 54 18.17 9.97 -17.41
C ARG A 54 18.31 8.76 -16.50
N ALA A 55 17.64 8.77 -15.35
CA ALA A 55 17.53 7.65 -14.42
C ALA A 55 16.80 6.46 -15.04
N THR A 56 15.78 6.67 -15.89
CA THR A 56 15.12 5.60 -16.68
C THR A 56 16.03 5.02 -17.76
N ARG A 57 16.87 5.82 -18.42
CA ARG A 57 17.83 5.31 -19.41
C ARG A 57 19.05 4.62 -18.81
N THR A 58 19.51 5.04 -17.63
CA THR A 58 20.52 4.29 -16.86
C THR A 58 19.91 3.05 -16.22
N SER A 59 18.67 3.10 -15.72
CA SER A 59 17.98 1.92 -15.20
C SER A 59 17.49 0.95 -16.27
N GLU A 60 17.28 1.35 -17.54
CA GLU A 60 17.09 0.42 -18.66
C GLU A 60 18.39 -0.33 -19.01
N ARG A 61 19.56 0.31 -18.86
CA ARG A 61 20.86 -0.34 -19.02
C ARG A 61 21.29 -1.14 -17.79
N GLU A 62 20.89 -0.74 -16.58
CA GLU A 62 21.15 -1.46 -15.34
C GLU A 62 20.10 -2.57 -15.08
N ALA A 63 18.87 -2.46 -15.61
CA ALA A 63 17.87 -3.54 -15.57
C ALA A 63 18.23 -4.73 -16.48
N LEU A 64 19.21 -4.56 -17.37
CA LEU A 64 19.87 -5.67 -18.05
C LEU A 64 20.82 -6.46 -17.14
N ASP A 65 21.18 -5.92 -15.96
CA ASP A 65 22.19 -6.52 -15.06
C ASP A 65 21.76 -6.65 -13.58
N VAL A 66 20.64 -6.05 -13.15
CA VAL A 66 20.07 -6.28 -11.81
C VAL A 66 19.12 -7.48 -11.85
N LYS A 67 19.65 -8.66 -11.49
CA LYS A 67 18.86 -9.86 -11.14
C LYS A 67 18.03 -9.61 -9.87
N VAL A 68 16.94 -8.84 -9.95
CA VAL A 68 15.82 -9.04 -9.02
C VAL A 68 15.20 -10.38 -9.42
N PRO A 69 15.14 -11.39 -8.55
CA PRO A 69 14.49 -12.64 -8.90
C PRO A 69 13.01 -12.32 -9.17
N ALA A 70 12.61 -12.35 -10.44
CA ALA A 70 11.21 -12.25 -10.80
C ALA A 70 10.44 -13.33 -10.02
N GLY A 71 9.27 -12.97 -9.48
CA GLY A 71 8.31 -13.95 -8.97
C GLY A 71 7.95 -14.97 -10.07
N SER A 72 7.11 -15.95 -9.76
CA SER A 72 6.50 -16.77 -10.82
C SER A 72 5.90 -15.82 -11.89
N GLY A 73 5.80 -16.25 -13.16
CA GLY A 73 5.25 -15.39 -14.21
C GLY A 73 3.87 -14.81 -13.86
N ARG A 74 3.10 -15.54 -13.05
CA ARG A 74 1.83 -15.13 -12.45
C ARG A 74 1.99 -14.01 -11.42
N ALA A 75 2.90 -14.15 -10.46
CA ALA A 75 3.16 -13.11 -9.46
C ALA A 75 3.64 -11.79 -10.11
N ALA A 76 4.49 -11.87 -11.13
CA ALA A 76 4.92 -10.70 -11.90
C ALA A 76 3.74 -10.03 -12.65
N ALA A 77 2.87 -10.82 -13.28
CA ALA A 77 1.67 -10.30 -13.93
C ALA A 77 0.67 -9.67 -12.94
N ALA A 78 0.48 -10.28 -11.77
CA ALA A 78 -0.35 -9.73 -10.70
C ALA A 78 0.22 -8.39 -10.20
N PHE A 79 1.54 -8.31 -10.02
CA PHE A 79 2.20 -7.06 -9.66
C PHE A 79 2.00 -5.96 -10.72
N ALA A 80 2.12 -6.28 -12.01
CA ALA A 80 1.83 -5.35 -13.10
C ALA A 80 0.37 -4.87 -13.09
N ALA A 81 -0.59 -5.77 -12.83
CA ALA A 81 -1.99 -5.40 -12.68
C ALA A 81 -2.19 -4.44 -11.50
N ALA A 82 -1.61 -4.71 -10.33
CA ALA A 82 -1.71 -3.83 -9.17
C ALA A 82 -1.11 -2.43 -9.44
N GLN A 83 0.01 -2.35 -10.17
CA GLN A 83 0.60 -1.08 -10.60
C GLN A 83 -0.37 -0.24 -11.45
N SER A 84 -1.16 -0.88 -12.32
CA SER A 84 -2.16 -0.18 -13.14
C SER A 84 -3.26 0.51 -12.32
N LYS A 85 -3.33 0.24 -11.01
CA LYS A 85 -4.34 0.77 -10.08
C LYS A 85 -3.81 1.78 -9.09
N LEU A 86 -2.56 2.19 -9.18
CA LEU A 86 -2.02 3.31 -8.38
C LEU A 86 -2.94 4.54 -8.47
N GLY A 87 -3.20 5.17 -7.33
CA GLY A 87 -4.12 6.31 -7.23
C GLY A 87 -5.60 5.95 -7.09
N THR A 88 -5.99 4.67 -7.23
CA THR A 88 -7.39 4.25 -7.09
C THR A 88 -7.85 4.37 -5.62
N PRO A 89 -9.03 4.92 -5.32
CA PRO A 89 -9.51 5.12 -3.94
C PRO A 89 -9.67 3.82 -3.14
N TYR A 90 -9.38 3.90 -1.84
CA TYR A 90 -9.73 2.84 -0.90
C TYR A 90 -11.22 2.88 -0.55
N VAL A 91 -11.89 1.74 -0.62
CA VAL A 91 -13.23 1.52 -0.06
C VAL A 91 -13.27 0.14 0.60
N TYR A 92 -13.63 0.08 1.88
CA TYR A 92 -13.73 -1.18 2.62
C TYR A 92 -14.71 -2.13 1.92
N GLY A 93 -14.29 -3.37 1.67
CA GLY A 93 -15.07 -4.38 0.96
C GLY A 93 -14.95 -4.32 -0.57
N ALA A 94 -14.33 -3.30 -1.16
CA ALA A 94 -14.27 -3.15 -2.62
C ALA A 94 -13.21 -4.06 -3.28
N THR A 95 -13.54 -4.58 -4.47
CA THR A 95 -12.75 -5.55 -5.24
C THR A 95 -12.41 -5.06 -6.65
N GLY A 96 -12.50 -3.76 -6.91
CA GLY A 96 -12.16 -3.15 -8.19
C GLY A 96 -13.30 -3.08 -9.21
N PRO A 97 -13.00 -2.55 -10.43
CA PRO A 97 -11.70 -1.99 -10.81
C PRO A 97 -11.52 -0.50 -10.44
N SER A 98 -12.54 0.15 -9.86
CA SER A 98 -12.59 1.60 -9.57
C SER A 98 -12.37 1.97 -8.10
N SER A 99 -12.38 1.00 -7.19
CA SER A 99 -12.03 1.15 -5.78
C SER A 99 -11.61 -0.19 -5.20
N PHE A 100 -10.77 -0.19 -4.16
CA PHE A 100 -10.23 -1.41 -3.58
C PHE A 100 -10.15 -1.33 -2.05
N ASP A 101 -10.27 -2.45 -1.36
CA ASP A 101 -9.58 -2.64 -0.08
C ASP A 101 -8.28 -3.44 -0.27
N CYS A 102 -7.57 -3.72 0.82
CA CYS A 102 -6.25 -4.35 0.79
C CYS A 102 -6.28 -5.71 0.07
N SER A 103 -7.16 -6.61 0.49
CA SER A 103 -7.31 -7.96 -0.04
C SER A 103 -8.12 -8.01 -1.35
N GLY A 104 -8.95 -7.00 -1.60
CA GLY A 104 -9.64 -6.77 -2.86
C GLY A 104 -8.69 -6.37 -3.99
N LEU A 105 -7.67 -5.56 -3.69
CA LEU A 105 -6.60 -5.25 -4.65
C LEU A 105 -5.80 -6.49 -5.03
N THR A 106 -5.35 -7.28 -4.04
CA THR A 106 -4.54 -8.48 -4.29
C THR A 106 -5.34 -9.54 -5.06
N SER A 107 -6.58 -9.81 -4.67
CA SER A 107 -7.44 -10.78 -5.36
C SER A 107 -7.76 -10.36 -6.79
N TRP A 108 -8.08 -9.09 -7.02
CA TRP A 108 -8.27 -8.56 -8.38
C TRP A 108 -7.00 -8.65 -9.23
N ALA A 109 -5.84 -8.31 -8.67
CA ALA A 109 -4.56 -8.34 -9.36
C ALA A 109 -4.16 -9.77 -9.78
N TYR A 110 -4.29 -10.75 -8.89
CA TYR A 110 -4.03 -12.15 -9.20
C TYR A 110 -5.05 -12.72 -10.21
N ALA A 111 -6.31 -12.27 -10.16
CA ALA A 111 -7.29 -12.64 -11.18
C ALA A 111 -6.87 -12.15 -12.59
N GLN A 112 -6.25 -10.97 -12.72
CA GLN A 112 -5.68 -10.52 -14.00
C GLN A 112 -4.51 -11.40 -14.47
N ALA A 113 -3.81 -12.05 -13.54
CA ALA A 113 -2.77 -13.04 -13.83
C ALA A 113 -3.33 -14.46 -14.08
N GLY A 114 -4.65 -14.63 -14.14
CA GLY A 114 -5.31 -15.92 -14.37
C GLY A 114 -5.33 -16.84 -13.14
N VAL A 115 -5.15 -16.29 -11.93
CA VAL A 115 -5.16 -17.05 -10.67
C VAL A 115 -6.22 -16.50 -9.73
N GLY A 116 -7.14 -17.35 -9.28
CA GLY A 116 -8.05 -17.00 -8.20
C GLY A 116 -7.37 -17.15 -6.85
N ILE A 117 -7.42 -16.12 -6.02
CA ILE A 117 -7.06 -16.18 -4.60
C ILE A 117 -8.24 -15.75 -3.74
N SER A 118 -8.21 -16.13 -2.48
CA SER A 118 -9.25 -15.89 -1.49
C SER A 118 -9.53 -14.40 -1.31
N ARG A 119 -10.76 -14.05 -0.93
CA ARG A 119 -11.21 -12.64 -0.83
C ARG A 119 -10.60 -11.89 0.35
N THR A 120 -10.42 -12.52 1.52
CA THR A 120 -9.97 -11.85 2.74
C THR A 120 -8.48 -12.06 2.96
N SER A 121 -7.82 -11.15 3.67
CA SER A 121 -6.37 -11.24 3.92
C SER A 121 -6.02 -12.49 4.74
N GLU A 122 -6.85 -12.85 5.72
CA GLU A 122 -6.65 -14.03 6.56
C GLU A 122 -6.70 -15.32 5.72
N ALA A 123 -7.67 -15.41 4.80
CA ALA A 123 -7.81 -16.57 3.92
C ALA A 123 -6.65 -16.64 2.90
N GLN A 124 -6.19 -15.50 2.39
CA GLN A 124 -5.05 -15.42 1.46
C GLN A 124 -3.74 -15.98 2.03
N THR A 125 -3.63 -16.10 3.37
CA THR A 125 -2.46 -16.74 4.00
C THR A 125 -2.30 -18.24 3.70
N ASN A 126 -3.33 -18.86 3.09
CA ASN A 126 -3.36 -20.28 2.74
C ASN A 126 -3.31 -20.53 1.21
N ASP A 127 -3.25 -19.49 0.38
CA ASP A 127 -3.30 -19.60 -1.08
C ASP A 127 -1.94 -19.88 -1.74
N GLY A 128 -0.93 -20.28 -0.96
CA GLY A 128 0.41 -20.54 -1.48
C GLY A 128 1.44 -20.93 -0.42
N THR A 129 2.72 -20.79 -0.78
CA THR A 129 3.86 -21.15 0.10
C THR A 129 4.26 -19.97 0.97
N ARG A 130 4.37 -20.18 2.29
CA ARG A 130 4.80 -19.14 3.25
C ARG A 130 6.28 -18.84 3.15
N ILE A 131 6.61 -17.55 3.20
CA ILE A 131 7.97 -17.00 3.13
C ILE A 131 8.23 -16.15 4.38
N TYR A 132 9.10 -16.61 5.27
CA TYR A 132 9.33 -15.95 6.56
C TYR A 132 10.39 -14.85 6.52
N SER A 133 11.36 -14.94 5.60
CA SER A 133 12.42 -13.95 5.47
C SER A 133 12.10 -12.92 4.40
N VAL A 134 12.25 -11.63 4.72
CA VAL A 134 12.13 -10.53 3.74
C VAL A 134 13.11 -10.70 2.58
N SER A 135 14.31 -11.23 2.83
CA SER A 135 15.32 -11.46 1.77
C SER A 135 14.92 -12.55 0.77
N GLN A 136 13.93 -13.38 1.09
CA GLN A 136 13.41 -14.44 0.22
C GLN A 136 12.16 -13.99 -0.56
N LEU A 137 11.62 -12.82 -0.25
CA LEU A 137 10.49 -12.25 -0.96
C LEU A 137 10.89 -11.91 -2.40
N LYS A 138 9.95 -12.14 -3.31
CA LYS A 138 10.06 -11.81 -4.73
C LYS A 138 8.92 -10.89 -5.11
N VAL A 139 9.14 -10.09 -6.14
CA VAL A 139 8.12 -9.16 -6.66
C VAL A 139 6.84 -9.93 -6.98
N GLY A 140 5.72 -9.43 -6.46
CA GLY A 140 4.41 -10.04 -6.58
C GLY A 140 4.01 -11.00 -5.45
N ASP A 141 4.93 -11.41 -4.57
CA ASP A 141 4.56 -12.18 -3.38
C ASP A 141 3.56 -11.36 -2.52
N LEU A 142 2.56 -12.03 -1.97
CA LEU A 142 1.68 -11.40 -0.97
C LEU A 142 2.48 -11.19 0.30
N VAL A 143 2.27 -10.07 0.99
CA VAL A 143 2.92 -9.75 2.27
C VAL A 143 1.90 -9.32 3.29
N PHE A 144 1.93 -9.96 4.46
CA PHE A 144 0.94 -9.82 5.51
C PHE A 144 1.52 -9.08 6.71
N PHE A 145 0.70 -8.24 7.31
CA PHE A 145 1.07 -7.40 8.45
C PHE A 145 0.08 -7.58 9.60
N PHE A 146 0.53 -7.20 10.80
CA PHE A 146 -0.22 -7.26 12.06
C PHE A 146 -0.54 -8.69 12.55
N ASN A 147 -0.66 -8.86 13.87
CA ASN A 147 -0.83 -10.18 14.49
C ASN A 147 -2.15 -10.89 14.09
N ASP A 148 -3.18 -10.10 13.81
CA ASP A 148 -4.50 -10.54 13.35
C ASP A 148 -4.61 -10.61 11.81
N LEU A 149 -3.53 -10.33 11.07
CA LEU A 149 -3.42 -10.51 9.63
C LEU A 149 -4.45 -9.69 8.81
N HIS A 150 -4.92 -8.57 9.36
CA HIS A 150 -5.97 -7.74 8.74
C HIS A 150 -5.49 -6.90 7.56
N HIS A 151 -4.19 -6.89 7.24
CA HIS A 151 -3.64 -6.11 6.13
C HIS A 151 -2.69 -6.91 5.25
N VAL A 152 -2.86 -6.75 3.94
CA VAL A 152 -2.07 -7.42 2.89
C VAL A 152 -1.67 -6.43 1.79
N GLY A 153 -0.55 -6.70 1.13
CA GLY A 153 -0.13 -6.04 -0.11
C GLY A 153 0.68 -6.97 -1.01
N LEU A 154 1.09 -6.49 -2.18
CA LEU A 154 2.05 -7.18 -3.05
C LEU A 154 3.45 -6.61 -2.86
N TYR A 155 4.45 -7.46 -2.67
CA TYR A 155 5.85 -7.06 -2.56
C TYR A 155 6.34 -6.46 -3.87
N ALA A 156 7.00 -5.30 -3.78
CA ALA A 156 7.49 -4.53 -4.91
C ALA A 156 9.02 -4.59 -5.06
N GLY A 157 9.71 -5.39 -4.25
CA GLY A 157 11.17 -5.36 -4.16
C GLY A 157 11.66 -4.29 -3.16
N ASN A 158 12.92 -4.38 -2.75
CA ASN A 158 13.61 -3.38 -1.93
C ASN A 158 12.85 -2.92 -0.66
N GLY A 159 12.11 -3.84 -0.04
CA GLY A 159 11.32 -3.54 1.16
C GLY A 159 10.10 -2.63 0.91
N GLN A 160 9.65 -2.53 -0.33
CA GLN A 160 8.45 -1.78 -0.73
C GLN A 160 7.28 -2.73 -1.03
N ILE A 161 6.06 -2.20 -0.97
CA ILE A 161 4.83 -2.91 -1.34
C ILE A 161 3.90 -2.02 -2.15
N ILE A 162 2.98 -2.62 -2.91
CA ILE A 162 1.76 -1.97 -3.39
C ILE A 162 0.59 -2.48 -2.55
N HIS A 163 -0.21 -1.57 -2.00
CA HIS A 163 -1.39 -1.90 -1.20
C HIS A 163 -2.48 -0.83 -1.33
N ALA A 164 -3.69 -1.17 -0.84
CA ALA A 164 -4.75 -0.21 -0.55
C ALA A 164 -4.87 -0.09 0.99
N PRO A 165 -4.37 0.98 1.64
CA PRO A 165 -4.13 0.98 3.08
C PRO A 165 -5.39 1.05 3.93
N ARG A 166 -6.22 2.08 3.72
CA ARG A 166 -7.40 2.37 4.55
C ARG A 166 -8.28 3.48 3.98
N THR A 167 -9.46 3.68 4.55
CA THR A 167 -10.38 4.76 4.18
C THR A 167 -9.71 6.13 4.16
N GLY A 168 -10.00 6.90 3.11
CA GLY A 168 -9.41 8.23 2.88
C GLY A 168 -8.03 8.22 2.23
N THR A 169 -7.58 7.07 1.73
CA THR A 169 -6.32 6.92 1.00
C THR A 169 -6.55 6.25 -0.37
N VAL A 170 -5.46 6.03 -1.10
CA VAL A 170 -5.46 5.43 -2.44
C VAL A 170 -4.47 4.27 -2.50
N VAL A 171 -4.60 3.43 -3.53
CA VAL A 171 -3.58 2.44 -3.87
C VAL A 171 -2.26 3.15 -4.12
N ARG A 172 -1.19 2.72 -3.46
CA ARG A 172 0.11 3.38 -3.51
C ARG A 172 1.26 2.42 -3.23
N TYR A 173 2.46 2.87 -3.53
CA TYR A 173 3.67 2.31 -2.96
C TYR A 173 3.84 2.75 -1.50
N GLU A 174 4.33 1.84 -0.67
CA GLU A 174 4.71 2.14 0.70
C GLU A 174 5.86 1.24 1.17
N SER A 175 6.71 1.77 2.04
CA SER A 175 7.75 0.97 2.71
C SER A 175 7.12 0.02 3.71
N MET A 176 7.57 -1.24 3.74
CA MET A 176 7.14 -2.22 4.75
C MET A 176 7.36 -1.71 6.18
N ASN A 177 8.35 -0.84 6.39
CA ASN A 177 8.69 -0.28 7.70
C ASN A 177 7.75 0.86 8.13
N THR A 178 6.89 1.39 7.25
CA THR A 178 6.00 2.53 7.55
C THR A 178 4.52 2.15 7.60
N ILE A 179 4.18 0.88 7.34
CA ILE A 179 2.80 0.34 7.37
C ILE A 179 2.12 0.52 8.74
N GLY A 180 2.88 0.69 9.81
CA GLY A 180 2.37 0.90 11.17
C GLY A 180 2.13 -0.38 11.96
N GLY A 181 2.58 -1.53 11.45
CA GLY A 181 2.54 -2.82 12.11
C GLY A 181 3.70 -3.74 11.69
N PRO A 182 3.94 -4.84 12.42
CA PRO A 182 4.99 -5.78 12.08
C PRO A 182 4.66 -6.52 10.77
N PHE A 183 5.68 -6.79 9.96
CA PHE A 183 5.62 -7.81 8.93
C PHE A 183 5.54 -9.19 9.59
N MET A 184 4.60 -10.02 9.14
CA MET A 184 4.39 -11.36 9.69
C MET A 184 5.11 -12.42 8.84
N PHE A 185 4.74 -12.49 7.57
CA PHE A 185 5.32 -13.38 6.57
C PHE A 185 4.77 -13.00 5.18
N GLY A 186 5.38 -13.51 4.13
CA GLY A 186 4.84 -13.48 2.78
C GLY A 186 4.19 -14.79 2.36
N VAL A 187 3.43 -14.76 1.27
CA VAL A 187 2.91 -15.95 0.58
C VAL A 187 3.22 -15.83 -0.90
N ARG A 188 3.83 -16.88 -1.44
CA ARG A 188 4.06 -17.04 -2.88
C ARG A 188 3.01 -17.98 -3.46
N VAL A 189 2.18 -17.42 -4.34
CA VAL A 189 1.12 -18.10 -5.09
C VAL A 189 1.66 -18.76 -6.36
#